data_AF-A0A1X9YML0-F1
#
_entry.id   AF-A0A1X9YML0-F1
#
_cell.length_a   1.000
_cell.length_b   1.000
_cell.length_c   1.000
_cell.angle_alpha   90.00
_cell.angle_beta   90.00
_cell.angle_gamma   90.00
#
_symmetry.space_group_name_H-M   'P 1'
#
loop_
_entity.id
_entity.type
_entity.pdbx_description
1 polymer ?
#
loop_
_entity_poly.entity_id
_entity_poly.type
_entity_poly.pdbx_seq_one_letter_code
_entity_poly.pdbx_strand_id
1 'polypeptide(L)'
;MTLRTIMKKTVEDKLDRIADIWNYFIWDYNFCSNKIKFNEDVKTNYFGDILGYFKDTLDIVFTSNKHSNYTDKFSFTISFLQAVYIQQDFIQEMLEIFKTGIDKGVLKKDPTYYINRDLRNELVGHPIRKFEDKLISSTLFSYQAREDEIQYLRYHKNNNFKFESKTYKIAEIQDRHREFLEKYFDKILLKLKSILEEYLSELDKLENVIDKHDFKTVLKLVELYFEAIFKSDFAYDKASLSKIFDRRNEHIRYQNFIEKFYNDLRAAIAEKRNSVKDVFERNVVDKTSFESLSLPKIEIVFASSADTEEVKKARQETYYYEIGKIATKRNSRDFNFFSGILKAKCKSNNLVLSELEHMRKNISDKIEYYTSLRLICLELKEE
;
A
#
# COMPACT_ATOMS: atom_id res chain seq x y z
N MET A 1 -3.29 4.24 28.73
CA MET A 1 -3.18 4.81 27.37
C MET A 1 -3.36 6.32 27.47
N THR A 2 -2.40 7.12 27.03
CA THR A 2 -2.50 8.60 27.08
C THR A 2 -3.31 9.12 25.90
N LEU A 3 -4.00 10.26 26.07
CA LEU A 3 -4.82 10.91 25.03
C LEU A 3 -4.05 11.08 23.70
N ARG A 4 -2.77 11.42 23.77
CA ARG A 4 -1.88 11.62 22.61
C ARG A 4 -1.60 10.35 21.82
N THR A 5 -1.49 9.21 22.49
CA THR A 5 -1.35 7.90 21.82
C THR A 5 -2.60 7.59 21.01
N ILE A 6 -3.78 7.93 21.51
CA ILE A 6 -5.05 7.76 20.78
C ILE A 6 -5.08 8.68 19.56
N MET A 7 -4.71 9.96 19.74
CA MET A 7 -4.66 10.95 18.64
C MET A 7 -3.73 10.54 17.50
N LYS A 8 -2.52 10.07 17.83
CA LYS A 8 -1.54 9.59 16.85
C LYS A 8 -2.10 8.40 16.07
N LYS A 9 -2.69 7.42 16.77
CA LYS A 9 -3.21 6.18 16.19
C LYS A 9 -4.31 6.43 15.16
N THR A 10 -5.20 7.41 15.40
CA THR A 10 -6.25 7.79 14.45
C THR A 10 -5.68 8.38 13.15
N VAL A 11 -4.67 9.24 13.27
CA VAL A 11 -3.99 9.86 12.12
C VAL A 11 -3.22 8.79 11.33
N GLU A 12 -2.50 7.90 12.02
CA GLU A 12 -1.78 6.78 11.40
C GLU A 12 -2.71 5.82 10.67
N ASP A 13 -3.85 5.45 11.26
CA ASP A 13 -4.82 4.56 10.61
C ASP A 13 -5.32 5.14 9.27
N LYS A 14 -5.65 6.45 9.24
CA LYS A 14 -6.07 7.10 8.00
C LYS A 14 -4.95 7.13 6.96
N LEU A 15 -3.71 7.41 7.37
CA LEU A 15 -2.56 7.41 6.48
C LEU A 15 -2.26 6.01 5.92
N ASP A 16 -2.32 4.98 6.77
CA ASP A 16 -2.15 3.57 6.38
C ASP A 16 -3.22 3.16 5.36
N ARG A 17 -4.48 3.55 5.55
CA ARG A 17 -5.55 3.31 4.54
C ARG A 17 -5.26 3.98 3.21
N ILE A 18 -4.78 5.23 3.22
CA ILE A 18 -4.40 5.92 1.98
C ILE A 18 -3.25 5.17 1.29
N ALA A 19 -2.26 4.70 2.07
CA ALA A 19 -1.13 3.91 1.56
C ALA A 19 -1.58 2.56 0.97
N ASP A 20 -2.49 1.85 1.63
CA ASP A 20 -3.06 0.60 1.13
C ASP A 20 -3.78 0.82 -0.20
N ILE A 21 -4.61 1.87 -0.30
CA ILE A 21 -5.30 2.20 -1.57
C ILE A 21 -4.28 2.53 -2.67
N TRP A 22 -3.24 3.30 -2.33
CA TRP A 22 -2.19 3.62 -3.27
C TRP A 22 -1.51 2.37 -3.84
N ASN A 23 -1.05 1.49 -2.95
CA ASN A 23 -0.26 0.32 -3.33
C ASN A 23 -1.08 -0.74 -4.06
N TYR A 24 -2.31 -1.02 -3.61
CA TYR A 24 -3.09 -2.14 -4.13
C TYR A 24 -4.05 -1.80 -5.27
N PHE A 25 -4.27 -0.49 -5.53
CA PHE A 25 -5.21 -0.04 -6.54
C PHE A 25 -4.63 1.02 -7.48
N ILE A 26 -4.09 2.13 -6.95
CA ILE A 26 -3.58 3.21 -7.80
C ILE A 26 -2.38 2.73 -8.63
N TRP A 27 -1.46 1.99 -8.02
CA TRP A 27 -0.24 1.53 -8.69
C TRP A 27 -0.50 0.44 -9.74
N ASP A 28 -1.42 -0.48 -9.42
CA ASP A 28 -1.64 -1.69 -10.21
C ASP A 28 -2.61 -1.50 -11.38
N TYR A 29 -3.51 -0.50 -11.30
CA TYR A 29 -4.59 -0.32 -12.26
C TYR A 29 -4.63 1.09 -12.86
N ASN A 30 -4.45 1.15 -14.18
CA ASN A 30 -4.51 2.36 -14.98
C ASN A 30 -5.87 3.05 -14.87
N PHE A 31 -6.96 2.29 -14.72
CA PHE A 31 -8.28 2.86 -14.48
C PHE A 31 -8.26 3.82 -13.28
N CYS A 32 -7.67 3.38 -12.17
CA CYS A 32 -7.59 4.15 -10.93
C CYS A 32 -6.58 5.29 -11.03
N SER A 33 -5.38 5.03 -11.57
CA SER A 33 -4.32 6.05 -11.67
C SER A 33 -4.71 7.21 -12.59
N ASN A 34 -5.47 6.96 -13.65
CA ASN A 34 -5.96 8.01 -14.55
C ASN A 34 -6.94 8.99 -13.90
N LYS A 35 -7.54 8.64 -12.74
CA LYS A 35 -8.47 9.51 -12.00
C LYS A 35 -7.75 10.53 -11.10
N ILE A 36 -6.44 10.42 -10.96
CA ILE A 36 -5.59 11.29 -10.14
C ILE A 36 -4.54 12.00 -11.01
N LYS A 37 -3.67 12.81 -10.42
CA LYS A 37 -2.52 13.44 -11.11
C LYS A 37 -1.33 12.48 -11.11
N PHE A 38 -1.41 11.42 -11.91
CA PHE A 38 -0.37 10.40 -12.02
C PHE A 38 0.67 10.75 -13.10
N ASN A 39 1.41 11.85 -12.88
CA ASN A 39 2.47 12.31 -13.79
C ASN A 39 3.79 11.51 -13.60
N GLU A 40 4.80 11.77 -14.43
CA GLU A 40 6.10 11.08 -14.35
C GLU A 40 6.77 11.19 -12.97
N ASP A 41 6.65 12.33 -12.29
CA ASP A 41 7.20 12.49 -10.93
C ASP A 41 6.50 11.57 -9.92
N VAL A 42 5.17 11.51 -9.99
CA VAL A 42 4.33 10.68 -9.11
C VAL A 42 4.51 9.17 -9.40
N LYS A 43 4.93 8.80 -10.61
CA LYS A 43 5.33 7.44 -10.99
C LYS A 43 6.70 7.01 -10.43
N THR A 44 7.42 7.89 -9.74
CA THR A 44 8.63 7.51 -9.01
C THR A 44 8.28 7.05 -7.58
N ASN A 45 9.21 7.18 -6.63
CA ASN A 45 8.94 6.97 -5.21
C ASN A 45 8.30 8.19 -4.52
N TYR A 46 7.99 9.26 -5.27
CA TYR A 46 7.54 10.55 -4.72
C TYR A 46 6.44 10.45 -3.65
N PHE A 47 5.36 9.69 -3.91
CA PHE A 47 4.31 9.50 -2.91
C PHE A 47 4.77 8.63 -1.73
N GLY A 48 5.59 7.61 -2.00
CA GLY A 48 6.22 6.79 -0.97
C GLY A 48 7.09 7.63 -0.03
N ASP A 49 7.83 8.60 -0.55
CA ASP A 49 8.63 9.54 0.23
C ASP A 49 7.73 10.39 1.14
N ILE A 50 6.62 10.93 0.62
CA ILE A 50 5.62 11.65 1.42
C ILE A 50 5.13 10.79 2.59
N LEU A 51 4.75 9.53 2.33
CA LEU A 51 4.31 8.60 3.38
C LEU A 51 5.40 8.32 4.40
N GLY A 52 6.65 8.12 3.95
CA GLY A 52 7.82 7.90 4.80
C GLY A 52 8.07 9.08 5.73
N TYR A 53 8.06 10.30 5.19
CA TYR A 53 8.22 11.51 6.01
C TYR A 53 7.11 11.69 7.03
N PHE A 54 5.85 11.35 6.71
CA PHE A 54 4.79 11.37 7.72
C PHE A 54 5.13 10.43 8.88
N LYS A 55 5.57 9.20 8.60
CA LYS A 55 5.96 8.24 9.64
C LYS A 55 7.08 8.79 10.52
N ASP A 56 8.11 9.38 9.92
CA ASP A 56 9.25 9.95 10.65
C ASP A 56 8.87 11.16 11.52
N THR A 57 7.86 11.94 11.10
CA THR A 57 7.50 13.20 11.74
C THR A 57 6.32 13.10 12.71
N LEU A 58 5.47 12.08 12.60
CA LEU A 58 4.33 11.89 13.51
C LEU A 58 4.77 11.72 14.96
N ASP A 59 5.86 10.98 15.19
CA ASP A 59 6.42 10.83 16.53
C ASP A 59 6.95 12.14 17.10
N ILE A 60 7.53 13.00 16.27
CA ILE A 60 7.98 14.34 16.68
C ILE A 60 6.78 15.19 17.09
N VAL A 61 5.71 15.17 16.29
CA VAL A 61 4.52 15.99 16.52
C VAL A 61 3.75 15.53 17.76
N PHE A 62 3.55 14.23 17.97
CA PHE A 62 2.70 13.71 19.05
C PHE A 62 3.48 13.24 20.30
N THR A 63 4.77 13.55 20.37
CA THR A 63 5.63 13.26 21.53
C THR A 63 5.19 13.98 22.80
N SER A 64 5.56 13.41 23.96
CA SER A 64 5.33 13.96 25.31
C SER A 64 6.60 14.24 26.10
N ASN A 65 7.71 14.56 25.42
CA ASN A 65 9.02 14.66 26.05
C ASN A 65 9.03 15.72 27.16
N LYS A 66 9.64 15.35 28.29
CA LYS A 66 10.16 16.29 29.28
C LYS A 66 11.52 16.76 28.82
N HIS A 67 11.79 18.05 28.88
CA HIS A 67 13.05 18.63 28.43
C HIS A 67 13.99 18.80 29.61
N SER A 68 15.23 18.31 29.50
CA SER A 68 16.18 18.36 30.62
C SER A 68 16.74 19.76 30.86
N ASN A 69 16.78 20.60 29.81
CA ASN A 69 17.33 21.95 29.84
C ASN A 69 16.74 22.84 28.72
N TYR A 70 17.11 24.13 28.72
CA TYR A 70 16.64 25.10 27.74
C TYR A 70 17.06 24.76 26.29
N THR A 71 18.28 24.29 26.07
CA THR A 71 18.79 23.95 24.72
C THR A 71 17.99 22.79 24.10
N ASP A 72 17.68 21.77 24.91
CA ASP A 72 16.84 20.64 24.50
C ASP A 72 15.44 21.14 24.14
N LYS A 73 14.87 22.02 24.96
CA LYS A 73 13.55 22.59 24.74
C LYS A 73 13.51 23.46 23.48
N PHE A 74 14.52 24.30 23.27
CA PHE A 74 14.66 25.12 22.07
C PHE A 74 14.72 24.22 20.83
N SER A 75 15.61 23.23 20.84
CA SER A 75 15.79 22.28 19.74
C SER A 75 14.50 21.51 19.44
N PHE A 76 13.82 21.01 20.48
CA PHE A 76 12.52 20.37 20.33
C PHE A 76 11.49 21.31 19.71
N THR A 77 11.40 22.55 20.18
CA THR A 77 10.41 23.52 19.70
C THR A 77 10.58 23.79 18.21
N ILE A 78 11.84 23.94 17.75
CA ILE A 78 12.14 24.10 16.33
C ILE A 78 11.71 22.85 15.54
N SER A 79 12.13 21.66 15.97
CA SER A 79 11.79 20.40 15.29
C SER A 79 10.29 20.15 15.25
N PHE A 80 9.58 20.40 16.35
CA PHE A 80 8.14 20.26 16.47
C PHE A 80 7.38 21.17 15.49
N LEU A 81 7.68 22.48 15.50
CA LEU A 81 7.04 23.44 14.59
C LEU A 81 7.39 23.14 13.13
N GLN A 82 8.63 22.72 12.85
CA GLN A 82 9.07 22.35 11.51
C GLN A 82 8.36 21.08 11.00
N ALA A 83 8.19 20.07 11.85
CA ALA A 83 7.45 18.84 11.52
C ALA A 83 5.98 19.15 11.18
N VAL A 84 5.32 19.97 12.00
CA VAL A 84 3.96 20.47 11.72
C VAL A 84 3.89 21.16 10.34
N TYR A 85 4.82 22.07 10.06
CA TYR A 85 4.86 22.80 8.79
C TYR A 85 5.07 21.88 7.58
N ILE A 86 5.99 20.92 7.69
CA ILE A 86 6.28 19.95 6.63
C ILE A 86 5.06 19.07 6.35
N GLN A 87 4.40 18.55 7.39
CA GLN A 87 3.19 17.75 7.24
C GLN A 87 2.05 18.55 6.59
N GLN A 88 1.93 19.85 6.89
CA GLN A 88 1.00 20.75 6.22
C GLN A 88 1.29 20.93 4.72
N ASP A 89 2.56 21.03 4.33
CA ASP A 89 2.96 21.08 2.92
C ASP A 89 2.68 19.74 2.23
N PHE A 90 2.95 18.61 2.87
CA PHE A 90 2.61 17.30 2.31
C PHE A 90 1.11 17.09 2.12
N ILE A 91 0.26 17.55 3.05
CA ILE A 91 -1.19 17.54 2.82
C ILE A 91 -1.54 18.35 1.57
N GLN A 92 -0.94 19.53 1.37
CA GLN A 92 -1.16 20.33 0.17
C GLN A 92 -0.80 19.54 -1.11
N GLU A 93 0.37 18.89 -1.13
CA GLU A 93 0.79 18.04 -2.26
C GLU A 93 -0.16 16.87 -2.47
N MET A 94 -0.56 16.15 -1.42
CA MET A 94 -1.51 15.04 -1.52
C MET A 94 -2.86 15.47 -2.08
N LEU A 95 -3.39 16.63 -1.66
CA LEU A 95 -4.65 17.17 -2.17
C LEU A 95 -4.59 17.45 -3.69
N GLU A 96 -3.43 17.87 -4.18
CA GLU A 96 -3.16 18.06 -5.61
C GLU A 96 -3.02 16.72 -6.36
N ILE A 97 -2.22 15.79 -5.83
CA ILE A 97 -2.05 14.43 -6.39
C ILE A 97 -3.42 13.78 -6.58
N PHE A 98 -4.26 13.76 -5.55
CA PHE A 98 -5.56 13.11 -5.59
C PHE A 98 -6.66 13.93 -6.27
N LYS A 99 -6.34 15.11 -6.83
CA LYS A 99 -7.30 16.00 -7.53
C LYS A 99 -8.58 16.23 -6.71
N THR A 100 -8.40 16.59 -5.44
CA THR A 100 -9.53 16.82 -4.51
C THR A 100 -10.29 18.12 -4.79
N GLY A 101 -9.73 19.01 -5.63
CA GLY A 101 -10.28 20.34 -5.90
C GLY A 101 -10.01 21.36 -4.78
N ILE A 102 -9.26 20.98 -3.74
CA ILE A 102 -8.87 21.86 -2.65
C ILE A 102 -7.51 22.46 -2.98
N ASP A 103 -7.46 23.77 -3.17
CA ASP A 103 -6.22 24.50 -3.42
C ASP A 103 -5.62 25.11 -2.13
N LYS A 104 -4.41 25.66 -2.27
CA LYS A 104 -3.71 26.36 -1.19
C LYS A 104 -4.48 27.57 -0.66
N GLY A 105 -5.30 28.22 -1.48
CA GLY A 105 -6.14 29.35 -1.07
C GLY A 105 -7.21 28.93 -0.08
N VAL A 106 -7.80 27.75 -0.25
CA VAL A 106 -8.73 27.15 0.73
C VAL A 106 -8.00 26.82 2.03
N LEU A 107 -6.82 26.20 1.97
CA LEU A 107 -6.01 25.89 3.17
C LEU A 107 -5.68 27.15 3.99
N LYS A 108 -5.29 28.23 3.33
CA LYS A 108 -4.96 29.51 3.99
C LYS A 108 -6.14 30.14 4.76
N LYS A 109 -7.37 29.73 4.48
CA LYS A 109 -8.57 30.18 5.20
C LYS A 109 -8.92 29.28 6.37
N ASP A 110 -8.28 28.12 6.50
CA ASP A 110 -8.54 27.15 7.58
C ASP A 110 -7.73 27.51 8.85
N PRO A 111 -8.39 27.82 9.98
CA PRO A 111 -7.72 28.08 11.26
C PRO A 111 -6.80 26.95 11.72
N THR A 112 -7.14 25.70 11.41
CA THR A 112 -6.32 24.54 11.77
C THR A 112 -5.01 24.48 10.98
N TYR A 113 -4.98 25.11 9.80
CA TYR A 113 -3.79 25.28 8.97
C TYR A 113 -3.01 26.55 9.36
N TYR A 114 -3.61 27.73 9.22
CA TYR A 114 -2.85 28.98 9.22
C TYR A 114 -2.31 29.35 10.60
N ILE A 115 -3.00 29.02 11.71
CA ILE A 115 -2.52 29.44 13.05
C ILE A 115 -1.19 28.74 13.40
N ASN A 116 -1.09 27.43 13.16
CA ASN A 116 0.14 26.68 13.38
C ASN A 116 1.25 27.12 12.42
N ARG A 117 0.88 27.35 11.15
CA ARG A 117 1.81 27.78 10.11
C ARG A 117 2.40 29.16 10.40
N ASP A 118 1.57 30.10 10.82
CA ASP A 118 1.95 31.47 11.17
C ASP A 118 2.82 31.49 12.42
N LEU A 119 2.50 30.67 13.43
CA LEU A 119 3.36 30.50 14.61
C LEU A 119 4.76 30.00 14.22
N ARG A 120 4.85 28.94 13.40
CA ARG A 120 6.14 28.45 12.89
C ARG A 120 6.86 29.52 12.06
N ASN A 121 6.15 30.22 11.18
CA ASN A 121 6.76 31.23 10.32
C ASN A 121 7.27 32.42 11.12
N GLU A 122 6.56 32.83 12.16
CA GLU A 122 6.99 33.92 13.03
C GLU A 122 8.22 33.51 13.86
N LEU A 123 8.25 32.28 14.40
CA LEU A 123 9.33 31.84 15.30
C LEU A 123 10.56 31.27 14.62
N VAL A 124 10.38 30.52 13.54
CA VAL A 124 11.42 29.69 12.92
C VAL A 124 11.74 30.16 11.50
N GLY A 125 10.70 30.46 10.71
CA GLY A 125 10.88 30.84 9.31
C GLY A 125 11.47 32.24 9.13
N HIS A 126 10.88 33.22 9.83
CA HIS A 126 11.16 34.65 9.70
C HIS A 126 11.16 35.35 11.08
N PRO A 127 12.05 34.94 12.01
CA PRO A 127 12.14 35.54 13.35
C PRO A 127 12.46 37.03 13.32
N ILE A 128 13.01 37.54 12.22
CA ILE A 128 13.10 38.97 11.91
C ILE A 128 12.43 39.18 10.55
N ARG A 129 11.26 39.83 10.54
CA ARG A 129 10.47 40.07 9.34
C ARG A 129 10.62 41.52 8.89
N LYS A 130 11.03 41.72 7.65
CA LYS A 130 11.08 43.02 6.97
C LYS A 130 10.19 43.02 5.73
N PHE A 131 9.70 44.19 5.34
CA PHE A 131 9.05 44.43 4.04
C PHE A 131 9.52 45.78 3.53
N GLU A 132 10.02 45.83 2.29
CA GLU A 132 10.63 47.04 1.71
C GLU A 132 11.64 47.70 2.68
N ASP A 133 12.57 46.88 3.20
CA ASP A 133 13.60 47.24 4.20
C ASP A 133 13.12 47.77 5.55
N LYS A 134 11.81 47.89 5.77
CA LYS A 134 11.23 48.30 7.04
C LYS A 134 10.97 47.08 7.92
N LEU A 135 11.41 47.16 9.18
CA LEU A 135 11.11 46.14 10.19
C LEU A 135 9.59 46.05 10.42
N ILE A 136 9.05 44.84 10.32
CA ILE A 136 7.65 44.55 10.67
C ILE A 136 7.60 43.97 12.08
N SER A 137 8.40 42.92 12.31
CA SER A 137 8.43 42.21 13.58
C SER A 137 9.76 41.55 13.86
N SER A 138 10.06 41.35 15.14
CA SER A 138 11.13 40.49 15.61
C SER A 138 10.68 39.66 16.81
N THR A 139 11.19 38.44 16.92
CA THR A 139 10.86 37.50 18.01
C THR A 139 12.07 36.87 18.65
N LEU A 140 11.95 36.55 19.94
CA LEU A 140 12.99 35.87 20.74
C LEU A 140 12.33 34.82 21.64
N PHE A 141 12.85 33.59 21.67
CA PHE A 141 12.35 32.56 22.58
C PHE A 141 12.55 32.98 24.05
N SER A 142 11.58 32.63 24.90
CA SER A 142 11.65 32.90 26.33
C SER A 142 12.44 31.82 27.07
N TYR A 143 13.31 32.24 27.99
CA TYR A 143 14.04 31.35 28.90
C TYR A 143 13.19 30.86 30.09
N GLN A 144 12.00 31.44 30.31
CA GLN A 144 11.13 31.15 31.46
C GLN A 144 9.93 30.25 31.13
N ALA A 145 9.86 29.76 29.88
CA ALA A 145 8.74 28.97 29.40
C ALA A 145 8.63 27.63 30.15
N ARG A 146 7.43 27.28 30.65
CA ARG A 146 7.12 25.96 31.26
C ARG A 146 7.30 24.80 30.28
N GLU A 147 7.59 23.59 30.75
CA GLU A 147 7.88 22.45 29.86
C GLU A 147 6.81 22.20 28.77
N ASP A 148 5.53 22.45 29.07
CA ASP A 148 4.39 22.19 28.19
C ASP A 148 3.97 23.37 27.29
N GLU A 149 4.74 24.47 27.30
CA GLU A 149 4.42 25.68 26.54
C GLU A 149 5.59 26.21 25.71
N ILE A 150 5.24 26.84 24.60
CA ILE A 150 6.13 27.68 23.79
C ILE A 150 5.83 29.12 24.19
N GLN A 151 6.79 29.77 24.85
CA GLN A 151 6.72 31.19 25.17
C GLN A 151 7.81 31.95 24.42
N TYR A 152 7.47 33.12 23.92
CA TYR A 152 8.40 34.01 23.23
C TYR A 152 8.01 35.47 23.40
N LEU A 153 9.01 36.34 23.22
CA LEU A 153 8.86 37.78 23.14
C LEU A 153 8.65 38.18 21.70
N ARG A 154 7.71 39.10 21.47
CA ARG A 154 7.40 39.66 20.17
C ARG A 154 7.47 41.19 20.23
N TYR A 155 8.10 41.76 19.22
CA TYR A 155 8.11 43.20 18.96
C TYR A 155 7.50 43.41 17.57
N HIS A 156 6.45 44.21 17.45
CA HIS A 156 5.72 44.38 16.20
C HIS A 156 5.38 45.85 15.94
N LYS A 157 5.41 46.28 14.67
CA LYS A 157 5.13 47.67 14.26
C LYS A 157 3.77 48.18 14.76
N ASN A 158 2.74 47.33 14.72
CA ASN A 158 1.37 47.66 15.17
C ASN A 158 1.30 47.98 16.67
N ASN A 159 2.27 47.55 17.48
CA ASN A 159 2.37 47.87 18.91
C ASN A 159 3.52 48.85 19.19
N ASN A 160 3.94 49.63 18.19
CA ASN A 160 5.09 50.55 18.28
C ASN A 160 6.35 49.86 18.82
N PHE A 161 6.56 48.59 18.47
CA PHE A 161 7.66 47.76 18.98
C PHE A 161 7.76 47.70 20.52
N LYS A 162 6.65 47.86 21.23
CA LYS A 162 6.58 47.50 22.66
C LYS A 162 6.63 45.99 22.80
N PHE A 163 7.23 45.52 23.89
CA PHE A 163 7.33 44.10 24.18
C PHE A 163 5.93 43.48 24.35
N GLU A 164 5.75 42.28 23.80
CA GLU A 164 4.57 41.45 23.99
C GLU A 164 5.05 40.02 24.31
N SER A 165 4.60 39.45 25.43
CA SER A 165 4.82 38.03 25.73
C SER A 165 3.71 37.20 25.10
N LYS A 166 4.08 36.25 24.25
CA LYS A 166 3.17 35.26 23.66
C LYS A 166 3.43 33.90 24.27
N THR A 167 2.36 33.17 24.57
CA THR A 167 2.42 31.82 25.13
C THR A 167 1.42 30.92 24.43
N TYR A 168 1.87 29.74 24.02
CA TYR A 168 1.05 28.70 23.39
C TYR A 168 1.31 27.36 24.07
N LYS A 169 0.26 26.64 24.43
CA LYS A 169 0.41 25.26 24.92
C LYS A 169 0.75 24.34 23.76
N ILE A 170 1.71 23.44 23.98
CA ILE A 170 2.09 22.43 22.97
C ILE A 170 0.87 21.54 22.64
N ALA A 171 0.09 21.17 23.65
CA ALA A 171 -1.11 20.36 23.48
C ALA A 171 -2.14 21.01 22.51
N GLU A 172 -2.35 22.32 22.61
CA GLU A 172 -3.28 23.03 21.72
C GLU A 172 -2.80 23.06 20.27
N ILE A 173 -1.48 23.14 20.05
CA ILE A 173 -0.88 23.07 18.71
C ILE A 173 -1.04 21.65 18.15
N GLN A 174 -0.81 20.63 18.97
CA GLN A 174 -0.98 19.22 18.62
C GLN A 174 -2.44 18.90 18.27
N ASP A 175 -3.39 19.34 19.09
CA ASP A 175 -4.83 19.13 18.88
C ASP A 175 -5.29 19.77 17.57
N ARG A 176 -4.91 21.04 17.36
CA ARG A 176 -5.20 21.76 16.11
C ARG A 176 -4.60 21.07 14.89
N HIS A 177 -3.38 20.55 15.02
CA HIS A 177 -2.72 19.85 13.93
C HIS A 177 -3.35 18.48 13.65
N ARG A 178 -3.77 17.74 14.68
CA ARG A 178 -4.56 16.52 14.52
C ARG A 178 -5.84 16.82 13.73
N GLU A 179 -6.59 17.85 14.13
CA GLU A 179 -7.83 18.24 13.43
C GLU A 179 -7.57 18.59 11.96
N PHE A 180 -6.48 19.30 11.67
CA PHE A 180 -6.03 19.57 10.31
C PHE A 180 -5.79 18.26 9.54
N LEU A 181 -4.92 17.37 10.06
CA LEU A 181 -4.58 16.11 9.39
C LEU A 181 -5.83 15.24 9.16
N GLU A 182 -6.65 15.03 10.19
CA GLU A 182 -7.85 14.22 10.09
C GLU A 182 -8.82 14.75 9.04
N LYS A 183 -9.08 16.06 9.06
CA LYS A 183 -9.99 16.71 8.10
C LYS A 183 -9.54 16.48 6.67
N TYR A 184 -8.26 16.67 6.36
CA TYR A 184 -7.79 16.57 4.99
C TYR A 184 -7.52 15.13 4.55
N PHE A 185 -7.12 14.24 5.45
CA PHE A 185 -7.12 12.81 5.18
C PHE A 185 -8.54 12.30 4.89
N ASP A 186 -9.58 12.77 5.58
CA ASP A 186 -10.97 12.41 5.25
C ASP A 186 -11.36 12.88 3.85
N LYS A 187 -10.95 14.08 3.44
CA LYS A 187 -11.20 14.57 2.07
C LYS A 187 -10.50 13.71 1.02
N ILE A 188 -9.28 13.27 1.29
CA ILE A 188 -8.52 12.38 0.41
C ILE A 188 -9.18 10.99 0.36
N LEU A 189 -9.53 10.42 1.51
CA LEU A 189 -10.19 9.11 1.62
C LEU A 189 -11.56 9.11 0.92
N LEU A 190 -12.35 10.17 1.04
CA LEU A 190 -13.61 10.32 0.30
C LEU A 190 -13.39 10.32 -1.22
N LYS A 191 -12.34 11.01 -1.69
CA LYS A 191 -11.99 11.03 -3.11
C LYS A 191 -11.56 9.64 -3.60
N LEU A 192 -10.72 8.95 -2.83
CA LEU A 192 -10.29 7.59 -3.12
C LEU A 192 -11.45 6.60 -3.10
N LYS A 193 -12.39 6.75 -2.15
CA LYS A 193 -13.62 5.95 -2.09
C LYS A 193 -14.44 6.07 -3.38
N SER A 194 -14.68 7.28 -3.86
CA SER A 194 -15.37 7.50 -5.13
C SER A 194 -14.67 6.83 -6.31
N ILE A 195 -13.33 6.86 -6.36
CA ILE A 195 -12.56 6.17 -7.42
C ILE A 195 -12.77 4.65 -7.35
N LEU A 196 -12.71 4.08 -6.14
CA LEU A 196 -12.87 2.64 -5.96
C LEU A 196 -14.31 2.17 -6.19
N GLU A 197 -15.32 2.98 -5.86
CA GLU A 197 -16.72 2.69 -6.19
C GLU A 197 -16.96 2.68 -7.71
N GLU A 198 -16.40 3.64 -8.44
CA GLU A 198 -16.43 3.64 -9.92
C GLU A 198 -15.71 2.40 -10.48
N TYR A 199 -14.56 2.05 -9.91
CA TYR A 199 -13.78 0.89 -10.32
C TYR A 199 -14.57 -0.42 -10.11
N LEU A 200 -15.19 -0.61 -8.95
CA LEU A 200 -16.04 -1.76 -8.68
C LEU A 200 -17.21 -1.87 -9.67
N SER A 201 -17.81 -0.74 -10.05
CA SER A 201 -18.87 -0.74 -11.07
C SER A 201 -18.37 -1.23 -12.44
N GLU A 202 -17.14 -0.89 -12.84
CA GLU A 202 -16.55 -1.44 -14.07
C GLU A 202 -16.21 -2.93 -13.94
N LEU A 203 -15.78 -3.39 -12.76
CA LEU A 203 -15.57 -4.83 -12.52
C LEU A 203 -16.88 -5.62 -12.60
N ASP A 204 -17.99 -5.08 -12.09
CA ASP A 204 -19.30 -5.70 -12.21
C ASP A 204 -19.74 -5.80 -13.67
N LYS A 205 -19.44 -4.79 -14.50
CA LYS A 205 -19.69 -4.86 -15.95
C LYS A 205 -18.81 -5.92 -16.60
N LEU A 206 -17.52 -5.99 -16.24
CA LEU A 206 -16.60 -6.99 -16.76
C LEU A 206 -17.09 -8.42 -16.44
N GLU A 207 -17.47 -8.68 -15.20
CA GLU A 207 -17.98 -9.99 -14.76
C GLU A 207 -19.22 -10.41 -15.56
N ASN A 208 -20.15 -9.48 -15.81
CA ASN A 208 -21.34 -9.71 -16.63
C ASN A 208 -21.02 -10.03 -18.11
N VAL A 209 -19.86 -9.60 -18.61
CA VAL A 209 -19.44 -9.79 -20.00
C VAL A 209 -18.74 -11.14 -20.20
N ILE A 210 -18.09 -11.68 -19.16
CA ILE A 210 -17.30 -12.93 -19.21
C ILE A 210 -18.10 -14.08 -19.85
N ASP A 211 -19.38 -14.23 -19.48
CA ASP A 211 -20.21 -15.34 -19.95
C ASP A 211 -21.04 -15.02 -21.21
N LYS A 212 -21.16 -13.73 -21.56
CA LYS A 212 -22.10 -13.25 -22.59
C LYS A 212 -21.43 -12.91 -23.93
N HIS A 213 -20.13 -12.65 -23.92
CA HIS A 213 -19.40 -12.18 -25.09
C HIS A 213 -18.26 -13.10 -25.49
N ASP A 214 -17.74 -12.89 -26.70
CA ASP A 214 -16.61 -13.62 -27.21
C ASP A 214 -15.32 -13.27 -26.44
N PHE A 215 -14.37 -14.21 -26.43
CA PHE A 215 -13.11 -14.09 -25.69
C PHE A 215 -12.29 -12.84 -26.06
N LYS A 216 -12.31 -12.43 -27.33
CA LYS A 216 -11.58 -11.23 -27.78
C LYS A 216 -12.19 -9.96 -27.18
N THR A 217 -13.50 -9.91 -27.05
CA THR A 217 -14.20 -8.82 -26.34
C THR A 217 -13.85 -8.83 -24.86
N VAL A 218 -13.85 -9.99 -24.20
CA VAL A 218 -13.43 -10.12 -22.79
C VAL A 218 -12.02 -9.59 -22.59
N LEU A 219 -11.04 -10.05 -23.38
CA LEU A 219 -9.64 -9.63 -23.24
C LEU A 219 -9.45 -8.11 -23.41
N LYS A 220 -10.23 -7.46 -24.28
CA LYS A 220 -10.18 -6.00 -24.43
C LYS A 220 -10.67 -5.29 -23.17
N LEU A 221 -11.76 -5.76 -22.56
CA LEU A 221 -12.27 -5.14 -21.33
C LEU A 221 -11.33 -5.40 -20.14
N VAL A 222 -10.76 -6.61 -20.05
CA VAL A 222 -9.74 -6.92 -19.04
C VAL A 222 -8.54 -5.98 -19.18
N GLU A 223 -8.08 -5.69 -20.40
CA GLU A 223 -6.98 -4.75 -20.63
C GLU A 223 -7.31 -3.30 -20.21
N LEU A 224 -8.57 -2.89 -20.29
CA LEU A 224 -8.99 -1.54 -19.94
C LEU A 224 -9.19 -1.36 -18.44
N TYR A 225 -9.67 -2.39 -17.76
CA TYR A 225 -10.17 -2.28 -16.38
C TYR A 225 -9.48 -3.20 -15.38
N PHE A 226 -8.71 -4.21 -15.81
CA PHE A 226 -8.17 -5.22 -14.90
C PHE A 226 -6.85 -5.82 -15.40
N GLU A 227 -5.98 -5.00 -15.99
CA GLU A 227 -4.80 -5.41 -16.74
C GLU A 227 -3.72 -6.10 -15.89
N ALA A 228 -3.73 -5.89 -14.58
CA ALA A 228 -2.81 -6.52 -13.65
C ALA A 228 -2.85 -8.07 -13.74
N ILE A 229 -4.01 -8.64 -14.08
CA ILE A 229 -4.17 -10.10 -14.25
C ILE A 229 -3.25 -10.68 -15.33
N PHE A 230 -2.86 -9.89 -16.33
CA PHE A 230 -1.95 -10.38 -17.38
C PHE A 230 -0.52 -10.65 -16.89
N LYS A 231 -0.20 -10.20 -15.67
CA LYS A 231 1.08 -10.45 -15.00
C LYS A 231 0.99 -11.51 -13.90
N SER A 232 -0.20 -12.05 -13.61
CA SER A 232 -0.40 -12.95 -12.47
C SER A 232 0.15 -14.37 -12.71
N ASP A 233 0.22 -14.81 -13.97
CA ASP A 233 0.73 -16.14 -14.31
C ASP A 233 1.48 -16.13 -15.66
N PHE A 234 2.24 -17.19 -15.91
CA PHE A 234 2.96 -17.40 -17.15
C PHE A 234 2.00 -17.58 -18.33
N ALA A 235 2.30 -16.87 -19.42
CA ALA A 235 1.50 -16.90 -20.66
C ALA A 235 0.08 -16.32 -20.53
N TYR A 236 -0.20 -15.56 -19.45
CA TYR A 236 -1.42 -14.75 -19.33
C TYR A 236 -1.37 -13.44 -20.11
N ASP A 237 -0.24 -13.12 -20.76
CA ASP A 237 -0.20 -11.97 -21.65
C ASP A 237 -1.23 -12.11 -22.78
N LYS A 238 -1.89 -11.01 -23.11
CA LYS A 238 -3.00 -10.95 -24.08
C LYS A 238 -2.68 -11.64 -25.42
N ALA A 239 -1.44 -11.51 -25.90
CA ALA A 239 -1.00 -12.12 -27.15
C ALA A 239 -0.96 -13.65 -27.05
N SER A 240 -0.42 -14.19 -25.95
CA SER A 240 -0.39 -15.63 -25.68
C SER A 240 -1.79 -16.19 -25.48
N LEU A 241 -2.63 -15.54 -24.68
CA LEU A 241 -4.03 -15.94 -24.47
C LEU A 241 -4.82 -16.02 -25.78
N SER A 242 -4.67 -15.02 -26.66
CA SER A 242 -5.34 -15.02 -27.97
C SER A 242 -4.92 -16.23 -28.81
N LYS A 243 -3.60 -16.51 -28.88
CA LYS A 243 -3.06 -17.66 -29.63
C LYS A 243 -3.53 -19.00 -29.06
N ILE A 244 -3.60 -19.12 -27.73
CA ILE A 244 -4.07 -20.34 -27.05
C ILE A 244 -5.56 -20.56 -27.36
N PHE A 245 -6.37 -19.50 -27.32
CA PHE A 245 -7.79 -19.59 -27.59
C PHE A 245 -8.12 -20.03 -29.02
N ASP A 246 -7.35 -19.55 -30.01
CA ASP A 246 -7.50 -19.96 -31.41
C ASP A 246 -7.27 -21.47 -31.59
N ARG A 247 -6.46 -22.07 -30.72
CA ARG A 247 -6.08 -23.49 -30.74
C ARG A 247 -6.88 -24.37 -29.78
N ARG A 248 -7.89 -23.82 -29.10
CA ARG A 248 -8.67 -24.53 -28.05
C ARG A 248 -9.26 -25.87 -28.48
N ASN A 249 -9.52 -26.05 -29.77
CA ASN A 249 -10.10 -27.26 -30.34
C ASN A 249 -9.04 -28.30 -30.78
N GLU A 250 -7.74 -27.97 -30.76
CA GLU A 250 -6.66 -28.85 -31.19
C GLU A 250 -6.30 -29.91 -30.14
N HIS A 251 -6.31 -29.51 -28.87
CA HIS A 251 -5.98 -30.37 -27.73
C HIS A 251 -6.61 -29.85 -26.44
N ILE A 252 -6.96 -30.76 -25.53
CA ILE A 252 -7.60 -30.44 -24.24
C ILE A 252 -6.80 -29.44 -23.39
N ARG A 253 -5.47 -29.37 -23.57
CA ARG A 253 -4.60 -28.47 -22.80
C ARG A 253 -4.89 -26.99 -23.05
N TYR A 254 -5.27 -26.64 -24.28
CA TYR A 254 -5.54 -25.24 -24.63
C TYR A 254 -6.87 -24.80 -24.03
N GLN A 255 -7.91 -25.63 -24.15
CA GLN A 255 -9.20 -25.37 -23.53
C GLN A 255 -9.08 -25.30 -22.00
N ASN A 256 -8.35 -26.25 -21.38
CA ASN A 256 -8.05 -26.23 -19.95
C ASN A 256 -7.39 -24.92 -19.51
N PHE A 257 -6.40 -24.43 -20.28
CA PHE A 257 -5.72 -23.18 -19.96
C PHE A 257 -6.66 -21.97 -20.01
N ILE A 258 -7.56 -21.91 -20.99
CA ILE A 258 -8.56 -20.83 -21.12
C ILE A 258 -9.59 -20.90 -19.99
N GLU A 259 -10.06 -22.10 -19.63
CA GLU A 259 -10.99 -22.28 -18.51
C GLU A 259 -10.37 -21.84 -17.19
N LYS A 260 -9.09 -22.18 -16.97
CA LYS A 260 -8.35 -21.70 -15.81
C LYS A 260 -8.24 -20.19 -15.79
N PHE A 261 -7.88 -19.56 -16.91
CA PHE A 261 -7.83 -18.10 -17.00
C PHE A 261 -9.15 -17.44 -16.61
N TYR A 262 -10.29 -17.97 -17.08
CA TYR A 262 -11.60 -17.47 -16.68
C TYR A 262 -11.89 -17.65 -15.19
N ASN A 263 -11.52 -18.79 -14.61
CA ASN A 263 -11.69 -19.04 -13.18
C ASN A 263 -10.84 -18.08 -12.33
N ASP A 264 -9.60 -17.87 -12.72
CA ASP A 264 -8.70 -16.92 -12.06
C ASP A 264 -9.18 -15.49 -12.20
N LEU A 265 -9.68 -15.11 -13.37
CA LEU A 265 -10.25 -13.79 -13.58
C LEU A 265 -11.42 -13.54 -12.63
N ARG A 266 -12.36 -14.50 -12.50
CA ARG A 266 -13.48 -14.38 -11.55
C ARG A 266 -13.00 -14.34 -10.11
N ALA A 267 -12.06 -15.21 -9.73
CA ALA A 267 -11.50 -15.25 -8.39
C ALA A 267 -10.79 -13.94 -8.03
N ALA A 268 -9.97 -13.40 -8.94
CA ALA A 268 -9.25 -12.15 -8.73
C ALA A 268 -10.19 -10.94 -8.67
N ILE A 269 -11.25 -10.90 -9.47
CA ILE A 269 -12.30 -9.86 -9.36
C ILE A 269 -12.97 -9.93 -7.99
N ALA A 270 -13.35 -11.13 -7.53
CA ALA A 270 -13.98 -11.33 -6.23
C ALA A 270 -13.04 -10.94 -5.08
N GLU A 271 -11.77 -11.32 -5.14
CA GLU A 271 -10.74 -10.95 -4.18
C GLU A 271 -10.59 -9.42 -4.11
N LYS A 272 -10.44 -8.75 -5.26
CA LYS A 272 -10.30 -7.30 -5.29
C LYS A 272 -11.53 -6.58 -4.77
N ARG A 273 -12.74 -7.10 -5.02
CA ARG A 273 -13.98 -6.58 -4.43
C ARG A 273 -13.96 -6.68 -2.91
N ASN A 274 -13.47 -7.78 -2.36
CA ASN A 274 -13.31 -7.94 -0.91
C ASN A 274 -12.24 -7.00 -0.36
N SER A 275 -11.10 -6.85 -1.04
CA SER A 275 -10.06 -5.91 -0.62
C SER A 275 -10.56 -4.47 -0.53
N VAL A 276 -11.43 -4.02 -1.45
CA VAL A 276 -12.04 -2.68 -1.37
C VAL A 276 -12.90 -2.55 -0.12
N LYS A 277 -13.73 -3.56 0.19
CA LYS A 277 -14.56 -3.57 1.41
C LYS A 277 -13.68 -3.52 2.66
N ASP A 278 -12.66 -4.38 2.73
CA ASP A 278 -11.77 -4.47 3.88
C ASP A 278 -11.05 -3.15 4.19
N VAL A 279 -10.63 -2.41 3.16
CA VAL A 279 -9.97 -1.10 3.32
C VAL A 279 -10.91 -0.05 3.93
N PHE A 280 -12.19 -0.05 3.55
CA PHE A 280 -13.15 0.95 4.04
C PHE A 280 -13.84 0.53 5.35
N GLU A 281 -14.10 -0.76 5.53
CA GLU A 281 -14.76 -1.36 6.68
C GLU A 281 -13.79 -1.74 7.79
N ARG A 282 -12.47 -1.49 7.61
CA ARG A 282 -11.45 -1.73 8.63
C ARG A 282 -11.88 -1.07 9.95
N ASN A 283 -12.34 -1.87 10.90
CA ASN A 283 -12.46 -1.45 12.28
C ASN A 283 -11.05 -1.11 12.75
N VAL A 284 -10.89 0.00 13.48
CA VAL A 284 -9.59 0.38 14.06
C VAL A 284 -9.12 -0.78 14.92
N VAL A 285 -8.21 -1.60 14.38
CA VAL A 285 -7.66 -2.74 15.12
C VAL A 285 -6.84 -2.11 16.22
N ASP A 286 -7.29 -2.30 17.45
CA ASP A 286 -6.55 -1.83 18.60
C ASP A 286 -5.25 -2.67 18.72
N LYS A 287 -4.20 -2.23 18.01
CA LYS A 287 -2.88 -2.91 17.94
C LYS A 287 -2.26 -3.20 19.32
N THR A 288 -2.80 -2.59 20.38
CA THR A 288 -2.48 -2.81 21.80
C THR A 288 -2.88 -4.20 22.30
N SER A 289 -3.88 -4.84 21.69
CA SER A 289 -4.23 -6.24 21.99
C SER A 289 -3.13 -7.23 21.60
N PHE A 290 -2.29 -6.91 20.61
CA PHE A 290 -1.15 -7.73 20.20
C PHE A 290 0.08 -7.52 21.08
N GLU A 291 0.30 -6.32 21.64
CA GLU A 291 1.41 -6.06 22.56
C GLU A 291 1.23 -6.74 23.93
N SER A 292 -0.01 -7.07 24.31
CA SER A 292 -0.32 -7.84 25.53
C SER A 292 -0.26 -9.37 25.35
N LEU A 293 -0.12 -9.87 24.13
CA LEU A 293 0.03 -11.30 23.89
C LEU A 293 1.48 -11.69 24.17
N SER A 294 1.73 -12.33 25.30
CA SER A 294 2.98 -13.05 25.50
C SER A 294 3.16 -14.02 24.34
N LEU A 295 4.30 -13.93 23.65
CA LEU A 295 4.65 -14.92 22.65
C LEU A 295 4.48 -16.31 23.27
N PRO A 296 3.74 -17.24 22.62
CA PRO A 296 3.60 -18.57 23.15
C PRO A 296 5.00 -19.14 23.37
N LYS A 297 5.23 -19.69 24.56
CA LYS A 297 6.50 -20.31 24.89
C LYS A 297 6.61 -21.57 24.02
N ILE A 298 7.25 -21.45 22.87
CA ILE A 298 7.51 -22.58 21.98
C ILE A 298 8.60 -23.42 22.64
N GLU A 299 8.20 -24.49 23.29
CA GLU A 299 9.11 -25.49 23.82
C GLU A 299 9.49 -26.42 22.67
N ILE A 300 10.69 -26.22 22.11
CA ILE A 300 11.24 -27.09 21.07
C ILE A 300 11.77 -28.34 21.78
N VAL A 301 10.94 -29.39 21.80
CA VAL A 301 11.35 -30.70 22.29
C VAL A 301 12.05 -31.43 21.14
N PHE A 302 13.35 -31.63 21.26
CA PHE A 302 14.08 -32.55 20.39
C PHE A 302 13.76 -33.97 20.83
N ALA A 303 12.81 -34.62 20.16
CA ALA A 303 12.58 -36.04 20.31
C ALA A 303 13.82 -36.79 19.80
N SER A 304 14.42 -37.64 20.63
CA SER A 304 15.30 -38.69 20.13
C SER A 304 14.49 -39.59 19.22
N SER A 305 15.11 -40.11 18.16
CA SER A 305 14.50 -40.95 17.13
C SER A 305 13.91 -42.29 17.61
N ALA A 306 13.77 -42.47 18.92
CA ALA A 306 13.30 -43.70 19.56
C ALA A 306 11.83 -43.64 20.01
N ASP A 307 11.21 -42.45 20.14
CA ASP A 307 9.89 -42.30 20.80
C ASP A 307 8.76 -41.79 19.88
N THR A 308 8.96 -41.70 18.57
CA THR A 308 7.84 -41.48 17.63
C THR A 308 7.34 -42.82 17.13
N GLU A 309 6.27 -43.34 17.73
CA GLU A 309 5.34 -44.20 17.00
C GLU A 309 4.82 -43.37 15.82
N GLU A 310 5.43 -43.55 14.65
CA GLU A 310 4.92 -43.01 13.40
C GLU A 310 3.51 -43.56 13.20
N VAL A 311 2.51 -42.76 13.57
CA VAL A 311 1.16 -42.91 13.07
C VAL A 311 1.29 -42.89 11.55
N LYS A 312 1.22 -44.07 10.93
CA LYS A 312 1.18 -44.26 9.48
C LYS A 312 -0.10 -43.64 8.93
N LYS A 313 -0.21 -42.31 8.95
CA LYS A 313 -1.06 -41.61 8.00
C LYS A 313 -0.47 -41.92 6.63
N ALA A 314 -1.28 -42.44 5.73
CA ALA A 314 -0.90 -42.57 4.33
C ALA A 314 -0.36 -41.20 3.88
N ARG A 315 0.95 -41.11 3.64
CA ARG A 315 1.55 -39.88 3.12
C ARG A 315 0.89 -39.64 1.78
N GLN A 316 0.04 -38.62 1.72
CA GLN A 316 -0.52 -38.14 0.47
C GLN A 316 0.69 -37.70 -0.37
N GLU A 317 0.91 -38.36 -1.51
CA GLU A 317 1.99 -37.98 -2.41
C GLU A 317 1.72 -36.55 -2.89
N THR A 318 2.65 -35.65 -2.61
CA THR A 318 2.60 -34.26 -3.09
C THR A 318 3.54 -34.10 -4.28
N TYR A 319 3.13 -33.26 -5.21
CA TYR A 319 3.86 -32.95 -6.45
C TYR A 319 4.28 -31.49 -6.53
N TYR A 320 3.82 -30.66 -5.59
CA TYR A 320 4.04 -29.22 -5.54
C TYR A 320 5.51 -28.82 -5.73
N TYR A 321 6.43 -29.53 -5.08
CA TYR A 321 7.85 -29.20 -5.17
C TYR A 321 8.40 -29.43 -6.59
N GLU A 322 8.13 -30.59 -7.19
CA GLU A 322 8.63 -30.90 -8.53
C GLU A 322 7.98 -29.99 -9.59
N ILE A 323 6.66 -29.77 -9.49
CA ILE A 323 5.91 -28.87 -10.37
C ILE A 323 6.47 -27.45 -10.27
N GLY A 324 6.67 -26.95 -9.04
CA GLY A 324 7.22 -25.62 -8.80
C GLY A 324 8.62 -25.46 -9.38
N LYS A 325 9.47 -26.49 -9.32
CA LYS A 325 10.80 -26.44 -9.94
C LYS A 325 10.73 -26.45 -11.47
N ILE A 326 9.86 -27.27 -12.05
CA ILE A 326 9.63 -27.31 -13.50
C ILE A 326 9.11 -25.95 -14.00
N ALA A 327 8.15 -25.34 -13.30
CA ALA A 327 7.56 -24.05 -13.68
C ALA A 327 8.59 -22.92 -13.87
N THR A 328 9.67 -22.91 -13.08
CA THR A 328 10.72 -21.88 -13.14
C THR A 328 11.58 -21.92 -14.40
N LYS A 329 11.59 -23.04 -15.15
CA LYS A 329 12.32 -23.19 -16.41
C LYS A 329 13.80 -22.76 -16.34
N ARG A 330 14.48 -23.02 -15.22
CA ARG A 330 15.86 -22.53 -14.98
C ARG A 330 16.87 -23.04 -15.99
N ASN A 331 16.89 -24.35 -16.25
CA ASN A 331 17.77 -25.00 -17.21
C ASN A 331 17.26 -26.40 -17.57
N SER A 332 17.82 -27.00 -18.62
CA SER A 332 17.42 -28.32 -19.11
C SER A 332 17.76 -29.48 -18.15
N ARG A 333 18.82 -29.35 -17.33
CA ARG A 333 19.19 -30.36 -16.33
C ARG A 333 18.15 -30.43 -15.21
N ASP A 334 17.75 -29.28 -14.69
CA ASP A 334 16.70 -29.17 -13.67
C ASP A 334 15.39 -29.76 -14.21
N PHE A 335 14.99 -29.39 -15.43
CA PHE A 335 13.80 -29.98 -16.05
C PHE A 335 13.88 -31.50 -16.12
N ASN A 336 14.99 -32.07 -16.61
CA ASN A 336 15.16 -33.52 -16.72
C ASN A 336 15.15 -34.22 -15.35
N PHE A 337 15.77 -33.60 -14.34
CA PHE A 337 15.81 -34.13 -12.98
C PHE A 337 14.40 -34.17 -12.36
N PHE A 338 13.71 -33.03 -12.31
CA PHE A 338 12.39 -32.93 -11.66
C PHE A 338 11.29 -33.63 -12.47
N SER A 339 11.35 -33.58 -13.81
CA SER A 339 10.41 -34.37 -14.63
C SER A 339 10.67 -35.87 -14.50
N GLY A 340 11.91 -36.31 -14.28
CA GLY A 340 12.23 -37.71 -14.00
C GLY A 340 11.59 -38.20 -12.69
N ILE A 341 11.62 -37.37 -11.65
CA ILE A 341 10.95 -37.66 -10.37
C ILE A 341 9.44 -37.75 -10.57
N LEU A 342 8.82 -36.79 -11.27
CA LEU A 342 7.39 -36.81 -11.59
C LEU A 342 6.99 -38.05 -12.40
N LYS A 343 7.77 -38.43 -13.42
CA LYS A 343 7.53 -39.67 -14.19
C LYS A 343 7.60 -40.91 -13.32
N ALA A 344 8.50 -40.94 -12.34
CA ALA A 344 8.63 -42.07 -11.42
C ALA A 344 7.44 -42.21 -10.47
N LYS A 345 6.85 -41.09 -10.03
CA LYS A 345 5.63 -41.06 -9.22
C LYS A 345 4.38 -41.36 -10.05
N CYS A 346 4.29 -40.81 -11.27
CA CYS A 346 3.11 -40.87 -12.13
C CYS A 346 3.17 -41.98 -13.21
N LYS A 347 3.81 -43.13 -12.93
CA LYS A 347 4.05 -44.20 -13.93
C LYS A 347 2.79 -44.72 -14.62
N SER A 348 1.65 -44.70 -13.93
CA SER A 348 0.36 -45.14 -14.45
C SER A 348 -0.45 -44.02 -15.11
N ASN A 349 -0.02 -42.76 -15.01
CA ASN A 349 -0.75 -41.61 -15.56
C ASN A 349 -0.21 -41.25 -16.96
N ASN A 350 -0.81 -41.84 -17.99
CA ASN A 350 -0.41 -41.62 -19.39
C ASN A 350 -0.54 -40.16 -19.83
N LEU A 351 -1.46 -39.38 -19.25
CA LEU A 351 -1.64 -37.97 -19.58
C LEU A 351 -0.44 -37.16 -19.07
N VAL A 352 -0.07 -37.33 -17.80
CA VAL A 352 1.09 -36.63 -17.23
C VAL A 352 2.37 -36.99 -17.97
N LEU A 353 2.57 -38.27 -18.32
CA LEU A 353 3.74 -38.72 -19.05
C LEU A 353 3.81 -38.11 -20.46
N SER A 354 2.69 -38.04 -21.18
CA SER A 354 2.64 -37.48 -22.54
C SER A 354 2.86 -35.96 -22.53
N GLU A 355 2.29 -35.25 -21.55
CA GLU A 355 2.48 -33.80 -21.39
C GLU A 355 3.91 -33.45 -20.98
N LEU A 356 4.55 -34.23 -20.11
CA LEU A 356 5.98 -34.02 -19.77
C LEU A 356 6.90 -34.23 -20.98
N GLU A 357 6.61 -35.20 -21.85
CA GLU A 357 7.32 -35.38 -23.10
C GLU A 357 7.06 -34.23 -24.09
N HIS A 358 5.83 -33.74 -24.13
CA HIS A 358 5.47 -32.59 -24.93
C HIS A 358 6.20 -31.31 -24.48
N MET A 359 6.25 -31.05 -23.17
CA MET A 359 7.04 -29.96 -22.58
C MET A 359 8.52 -30.07 -22.92
N ARG A 360 9.08 -31.29 -22.90
CA ARG A 360 10.48 -31.54 -23.25
C ARG A 360 10.79 -31.15 -24.69
N LYS A 361 9.93 -31.54 -25.63
CA LYS A 361 10.08 -31.25 -27.07
C LYS A 361 9.92 -29.76 -27.36
N ASN A 362 9.05 -29.09 -26.60
CA ASN A 362 8.72 -27.67 -26.79
C ASN A 362 9.32 -26.78 -25.70
N ILE A 363 10.50 -27.13 -25.18
CA ILE A 363 11.07 -26.43 -24.02
C ILE A 363 11.32 -24.95 -24.31
N SER A 364 11.54 -24.51 -25.55
CA SER A 364 11.70 -23.10 -25.91
C SER A 364 10.38 -22.36 -26.12
N ASP A 365 9.29 -23.06 -26.43
CA ASP A 365 7.99 -22.44 -26.70
C ASP A 365 7.22 -22.22 -25.40
N LYS A 366 6.97 -20.94 -25.06
CA LYS A 366 6.28 -20.55 -23.83
C LYS A 366 4.85 -21.09 -23.80
N ILE A 367 4.12 -21.02 -24.92
CA ILE A 367 2.71 -21.41 -24.97
C ILE A 367 2.58 -22.91 -24.78
N GLU A 368 3.33 -23.68 -25.57
CA GLU A 368 3.31 -25.14 -25.52
C GLU A 368 3.74 -25.66 -24.15
N TYR A 369 4.77 -25.04 -23.56
CA TYR A 369 5.29 -25.44 -22.26
C TYR A 369 4.28 -25.20 -21.12
N TYR A 370 3.72 -23.99 -21.02
CA TYR A 370 2.86 -23.64 -19.90
C TYR A 370 1.43 -24.19 -20.03
N THR A 371 0.92 -24.41 -21.25
CA THR A 371 -0.36 -25.11 -21.45
C THR A 371 -0.27 -26.58 -21.04
N SER A 372 0.84 -27.27 -21.37
CA SER A 372 1.10 -28.63 -20.89
C SER A 372 1.29 -28.68 -19.37
N LEU A 373 2.08 -27.77 -18.80
CA LEU A 373 2.29 -27.71 -17.35
C LEU A 373 0.97 -27.53 -16.61
N ARG A 374 0.10 -26.64 -17.10
CA ARG A 374 -1.21 -26.40 -16.48
C ARG A 374 -2.09 -27.64 -16.46
N LEU A 375 -2.12 -28.37 -17.58
CA LEU A 375 -2.90 -29.60 -17.66
C LEU A 375 -2.37 -30.67 -16.69
N ILE A 376 -1.05 -30.75 -16.49
CA ILE A 376 -0.44 -31.62 -15.47
C ILE A 376 -0.90 -31.21 -14.06
N CYS A 377 -0.90 -29.91 -13.74
CA CYS A 377 -1.36 -29.43 -12.43
C CYS A 377 -2.83 -29.79 -12.17
N LEU A 378 -3.70 -29.65 -13.18
CA LEU A 378 -5.11 -30.03 -13.08
C LEU A 378 -5.25 -31.53 -12.79
N GLU A 379 -4.60 -32.37 -13.60
CA GLU A 379 -4.67 -33.83 -13.48
C GLU A 379 -4.16 -34.33 -12.12
N LEU A 380 -3.15 -33.68 -11.58
CA LEU A 380 -2.57 -34.00 -10.27
C LEU A 380 -3.27 -33.32 -9.09
N LYS A 381 -4.26 -32.45 -9.34
CA LYS A 381 -4.99 -31.66 -8.33
C LYS A 381 -4.09 -30.78 -7.46
N GLU A 382 -3.12 -30.14 -8.08
CA GLU A 382 -2.11 -29.28 -7.45
C GLU A 382 -2.29 -27.82 -7.92
N GLU A 383 -3.54 -27.38 -8.03
CA GLU A 383 -3.92 -26.04 -8.53
C GLU A 383 -3.88 -24.92 -7.50
#